data_AF-A0A2E3HRI5-F1
#
_entry.id   AF-A0A2E3HRI5-F1
#
_cell.length_a   1.000
_cell.length_b   1.000
_cell.length_c   1.000
_cell.angle_alpha   90.00
_cell.angle_beta   90.00
_cell.angle_gamma   90.00
#
_symmetry.space_group_name_H-M   'P 1'
#
loop_
_entity.id
_entity.type
_entity.pdbx_description
1 polymer ?
#
loop_
_entity_poly.entity_id
_entity_poly.type
_entity_poly.pdbx_seq_one_letter_code
_entity_poly.pdbx_strand_id
1 'polypeptide(L)'
;MNRNNLLSIFQFILLLFLQVFLLNNINLFGFINPNLYLLFFIVYRFNSNPTLLIFLGFLMGLLLDLLTQGSGAHTIAALTIAFLRPTIIRANFGINYDIPMGMIEETTPQNQRFLYILMIILIHHLLLYIIIYFSFDSVLIILKNTLFTSFFTFIMVYISLGLFKKGQND
;
A
#
# COMPACT_ATOMS: atom_id res chain seq x y z
N MET A 1 -20.84 14.47 9.72
CA MET A 1 -19.73 13.61 9.24
C MET A 1 -18.45 14.42 9.27
N ASN A 2 -17.37 13.91 9.86
CA ASN A 2 -16.11 14.65 9.99
C ASN A 2 -15.41 14.75 8.62
N ARG A 3 -14.94 15.92 8.19
CA ARG A 3 -14.32 16.16 6.85
C ARG A 3 -13.22 15.15 6.52
N ASN A 4 -12.44 14.76 7.53
CA ASN A 4 -11.35 13.79 7.38
C ASN A 4 -11.84 12.39 7.02
N ASN A 5 -13.00 11.97 7.52
CA ASN A 5 -13.56 10.65 7.21
C ASN A 5 -14.09 10.60 5.77
N LEU A 6 -14.68 11.70 5.30
CA LEU A 6 -15.10 11.86 3.90
C LEU A 6 -13.92 11.73 2.93
N LEU A 7 -12.79 12.38 3.24
CA LEU A 7 -11.58 12.29 2.43
C LEU A 7 -11.02 10.85 2.39
N SER A 8 -10.99 10.14 3.53
CA SER A 8 -10.53 8.75 3.55
C SER A 8 -11.43 7.81 2.75
N ILE A 9 -12.75 7.99 2.80
CA ILE A 9 -13.71 7.21 1.99
C ILE A 9 -13.50 7.49 0.50
N PHE A 10 -13.37 8.77 0.13
CA PHE A 10 -13.09 9.15 -1.26
C PHE A 10 -11.77 8.55 -1.75
N GLN A 11 -10.69 8.64 -0.96
CA GLN A 11 -9.40 8.06 -1.29
C GLN A 11 -9.48 6.53 -1.45
N PHE A 12 -10.21 5.85 -0.58
CA PHE A 12 -10.44 4.41 -0.66
C PHE A 12 -11.09 4.03 -2.00
N ILE A 13 -12.21 4.68 -2.33
CA ILE A 13 -12.95 4.43 -3.58
C ILE A 13 -12.07 4.76 -4.78
N LEU A 14 -11.45 5.95 -4.80
CA LEU A 14 -10.61 6.39 -5.90
C LEU A 14 -9.48 5.39 -6.20
N LEU A 15 -8.76 4.95 -5.16
CA LEU A 15 -7.65 4.00 -5.31
C LEU A 15 -8.12 2.62 -5.75
N LEU A 16 -9.27 2.15 -5.25
CA LEU A 16 -9.87 0.88 -5.68
C LEU A 16 -10.19 0.92 -7.19
N PHE A 17 -10.92 1.94 -7.63
CA PHE A 17 -11.31 2.08 -9.03
C PHE A 17 -10.09 2.28 -9.95
N LEU A 18 -9.14 3.11 -9.55
CA LEU A 18 -7.92 3.33 -10.31
C LEU A 18 -7.10 2.04 -10.43
N GLN A 19 -7.04 1.22 -9.39
CA GLN A 19 -6.37 -0.08 -9.45
C GLN A 19 -7.07 -1.03 -10.43
N VAL A 20 -8.38 -1.21 -10.28
CA VAL A 20 -9.15 -2.19 -11.06
C VAL A 20 -9.23 -1.82 -12.54
N PHE A 21 -9.59 -0.58 -12.86
CA PHE A 21 -9.88 -0.19 -14.24
C PHE A 21 -8.65 0.25 -15.02
N LEU A 22 -7.66 0.87 -14.35
CA LEU A 22 -6.47 1.41 -15.00
C LEU A 22 -5.26 0.49 -14.80
N LEU A 23 -4.79 0.34 -13.56
CA LEU A 23 -3.48 -0.28 -13.30
C LEU A 23 -3.42 -1.76 -13.61
N ASN A 24 -4.51 -2.50 -13.39
CA ASN A 24 -4.57 -3.91 -13.72
C ASN A 24 -4.54 -4.19 -15.24
N ASN A 25 -4.83 -3.18 -16.06
CA ASN A 25 -4.82 -3.29 -17.53
C ASN A 25 -3.53 -2.75 -18.16
N ILE A 26 -2.58 -2.20 -17.40
CA ILE A 26 -1.34 -1.65 -17.98
C ILE A 26 -0.43 -2.77 -18.51
N ASN A 27 -0.31 -3.87 -17.76
CA ASN A 27 0.50 -5.03 -18.11
C ASN A 27 1.93 -4.65 -18.56
N LEU A 28 2.63 -3.88 -17.73
CA LEU A 28 4.00 -3.43 -18.01
C LEU A 28 4.89 -4.67 -18.24
N PHE A 29 5.62 -4.66 -19.35
CA PHE A 29 6.50 -5.76 -19.77
C PHE A 29 5.81 -7.13 -19.85
N GLY A 30 4.47 -7.18 -19.89
CA GLY A 30 3.71 -8.41 -20.01
C GLY A 30 3.49 -9.20 -18.70
N PHE A 31 3.97 -8.71 -17.55
CA PHE A 31 3.78 -9.39 -16.26
C PHE A 31 3.70 -8.46 -15.03
N ILE A 32 3.87 -7.14 -15.19
CA ILE A 32 3.95 -6.20 -14.08
C ILE A 32 2.72 -5.28 -14.06
N ASN A 33 1.97 -5.33 -12.98
CA ASN A 33 0.89 -4.39 -12.69
C ASN A 33 1.20 -3.68 -11.36
N PRO A 34 1.51 -2.37 -11.36
CA PRO A 34 1.78 -1.64 -10.12
C PRO A 34 0.56 -1.60 -9.19
N ASN A 35 0.76 -1.82 -7.89
CA ASN A 35 -0.30 -1.84 -6.89
C ASN A 35 -0.42 -0.51 -6.15
N LEU A 36 -0.99 0.51 -6.81
CA LEU A 36 -1.11 1.86 -6.23
C LEU A 36 -2.09 1.92 -5.06
N TYR A 37 -3.01 0.97 -4.93
CA TYR A 37 -3.93 0.94 -3.79
C TYR A 37 -3.20 0.88 -2.43
N LEU A 38 -1.93 0.43 -2.40
CA LEU A 38 -1.07 0.48 -1.21
C LEU A 38 -0.88 1.89 -0.65
N LEU A 39 -1.04 2.92 -1.48
CA LEU A 39 -1.03 4.31 -1.07
C LEU A 39 -2.05 4.59 0.04
N PHE A 40 -3.18 3.87 0.06
CA PHE A 40 -4.18 3.98 1.12
C PHE A 40 -3.57 3.70 2.50
N PHE A 41 -2.84 2.58 2.66
CA PHE A 41 -2.21 2.21 3.93
C PHE A 41 -1.05 3.15 4.29
N ILE A 42 -0.32 3.64 3.30
CA ILE A 42 0.82 4.54 3.51
C ILE A 42 0.35 5.89 4.05
N VAL A 43 -0.70 6.47 3.46
CA VAL A 43 -1.22 7.80 3.79
C VAL A 43 -2.17 7.77 5.00
N TYR A 44 -2.75 6.62 5.34
CA TYR A 44 -3.66 6.49 6.48
C TYR A 44 -3.05 7.05 7.77
N ARG A 45 -3.86 7.69 8.61
CA ARG A 45 -3.33 8.40 9.79
C ARG A 45 -2.74 7.44 10.83
N PHE A 46 -1.81 7.93 11.65
CA PHE A 46 -1.16 7.15 12.70
C PHE A 46 -2.03 7.01 13.95
N ASN A 47 -2.73 8.10 14.32
CA ASN A 47 -3.58 8.15 15.52
C ASN A 47 -5.02 7.66 15.28
N SER A 48 -5.24 6.84 14.26
CA SER A 48 -6.57 6.29 13.94
C SER A 48 -6.71 4.86 14.46
N ASN A 49 -7.96 4.44 14.70
CA ASN A 49 -8.27 3.12 15.22
C ASN A 49 -7.64 2.02 14.34
N PRO A 50 -6.73 1.18 14.89
CA PRO A 50 -6.05 0.13 14.13
C PRO A 50 -7.01 -0.96 13.66
N THR A 51 -8.06 -1.27 14.44
CA THR A 51 -9.10 -2.23 14.07
C THR A 51 -9.85 -1.77 12.82
N LEU A 52 -10.13 -0.47 12.72
CA LEU A 52 -10.77 0.10 11.53
C LEU A 52 -9.87 -0.03 10.29
N LEU A 53 -8.57 0.19 10.43
CA LEU A 53 -7.63 0.01 9.32
C LEU A 53 -7.58 -1.44 8.84
N ILE A 54 -7.56 -2.41 9.77
CA ILE A 54 -7.57 -3.83 9.46
C ILE A 54 -8.85 -4.19 8.70
N PHE A 55 -10.01 -3.73 9.16
CA PHE A 55 -11.28 -3.94 8.48
C PHE A 55 -11.31 -3.31 7.07
N LEU A 56 -10.82 -2.08 6.93
CA LEU A 56 -10.72 -1.42 5.62
C LEU A 56 -9.70 -2.13 4.71
N GLY A 57 -8.60 -2.65 5.26
CA GLY A 57 -7.62 -3.43 4.51
C GLY A 57 -8.19 -4.74 3.97
N PHE A 58 -8.96 -5.44 4.80
CA PHE A 58 -9.75 -6.59 4.38
C PHE A 58 -10.70 -6.21 3.24
N LEU A 59 -11.50 -5.15 3.42
CA LEU A 59 -12.48 -4.73 2.42
C LEU A 59 -11.83 -4.32 1.10
N MET A 60 -10.71 -3.58 1.13
CA MET A 60 -9.96 -3.19 -0.06
C MET A 60 -9.49 -4.42 -0.83
N GLY A 61 -8.81 -5.35 -0.15
CA GLY A 61 -8.30 -6.55 -0.79
C GLY A 61 -9.42 -7.48 -1.29
N LEU A 62 -10.50 -7.63 -0.53
CA LEU A 62 -11.67 -8.41 -0.92
C LEU A 62 -12.32 -7.85 -2.19
N LEU A 63 -12.53 -6.53 -2.24
CA LEU A 63 -13.11 -5.89 -3.42
C LEU A 63 -12.18 -6.00 -4.62
N LEU A 64 -10.87 -5.87 -4.43
CA LEU A 64 -9.90 -6.11 -5.50
C LEU A 64 -10.02 -7.54 -6.04
N ASP A 65 -9.91 -8.55 -5.18
CA ASP A 65 -9.98 -9.95 -5.61
C ASP A 65 -11.33 -10.25 -6.30
N LEU A 66 -12.46 -9.74 -5.79
CA LEU A 66 -13.77 -9.94 -6.42
C LEU A 66 -13.89 -9.26 -7.79
N LEU A 67 -13.43 -8.01 -7.91
CA LEU A 67 -13.54 -7.23 -9.15
C LEU A 67 -12.55 -7.70 -10.22
N THR A 68 -11.43 -8.29 -9.81
CA THR A 68 -10.36 -8.74 -10.73
C THR A 68 -10.36 -10.25 -10.90
N GLN A 69 -11.33 -10.96 -10.30
CA GLN A 69 -11.41 -12.43 -10.29
C GLN A 69 -10.12 -13.08 -9.75
N GLY A 70 -9.53 -12.46 -8.72
CA GLY A 70 -8.32 -12.90 -8.04
C GLY A 70 -8.56 -14.07 -7.07
N SER A 71 -7.47 -14.72 -6.65
CA SER A 71 -7.50 -15.91 -5.80
C SER A 71 -7.72 -15.63 -4.30
N GLY A 72 -7.95 -14.37 -3.90
CA GLY A 72 -7.92 -13.96 -2.49
C GLY A 72 -6.55 -13.44 -2.05
N ALA A 73 -5.58 -13.36 -2.96
CA ALA A 73 -4.21 -12.94 -2.67
C ALA A 73 -4.14 -11.48 -2.22
N HIS A 74 -4.91 -10.58 -2.85
CA HIS A 74 -4.93 -9.18 -2.44
C HIS A 74 -5.54 -9.00 -1.06
N THR A 75 -6.56 -9.79 -0.72
CA THR A 75 -7.21 -9.83 0.60
C THR A 75 -6.21 -10.17 1.69
N ILE A 76 -5.51 -11.29 1.55
CA ILE A 76 -4.52 -11.75 2.53
C ILE A 76 -3.40 -10.71 2.67
N ALA A 77 -2.81 -10.29 1.55
CA ALA A 77 -1.67 -9.41 1.58
C ALA A 77 -2.03 -7.99 2.07
N ALA A 78 -3.21 -7.45 1.76
CA ALA A 78 -3.68 -6.16 2.27
C ALA A 78 -4.01 -6.21 3.77
N LEU A 79 -4.67 -7.29 4.22
CA LEU A 79 -4.96 -7.52 5.63
C LEU A 79 -3.69 -7.60 6.47
N THR A 80 -2.68 -8.35 5.99
CA THR A 80 -1.39 -8.48 6.68
C THR A 80 -0.68 -7.14 6.78
N ILE A 81 -0.68 -6.32 5.71
CA ILE A 81 -0.11 -4.97 5.77
C ILE A 81 -0.84 -4.09 6.77
N ALA A 82 -2.17 -4.08 6.77
CA ALA A 82 -2.96 -3.30 7.72
C ALA A 82 -2.64 -3.67 9.18
N PHE A 83 -2.48 -4.97 9.45
CA PHE A 83 -2.10 -5.50 10.76
C PHE A 83 -0.66 -5.17 11.16
N LEU A 84 0.31 -5.37 10.25
CA LEU A 84 1.73 -5.15 10.53
C LEU A 84 2.11 -3.68 10.57
N ARG A 85 1.28 -2.79 10.02
CA ARG A 85 1.58 -1.37 9.86
C ARG A 85 2.12 -0.73 11.15
N PRO A 86 1.49 -0.82 12.34
CA PRO A 86 2.02 -0.20 13.56
C PRO A 86 3.44 -0.67 13.91
N THR A 87 3.73 -1.96 13.70
CA THR A 87 5.05 -2.54 13.93
C THR A 87 6.09 -2.03 12.93
N ILE A 88 5.74 -1.93 11.65
CA ILE A 88 6.62 -1.36 10.61
C ILE A 88 6.95 0.10 10.92
N ILE A 89 5.97 0.88 11.39
CA ILE A 89 6.17 2.27 11.77
C ILE A 89 7.15 2.37 12.93
N ARG A 90 6.90 1.61 14.02
CA ARG A 90 7.78 1.60 15.20
C ARG A 90 9.21 1.18 14.85
N ALA A 91 9.39 0.24 13.92
CA ALA A 91 10.71 -0.20 13.47
C ALA A 91 11.49 0.87 12.69
N ASN A 92 10.81 1.74 11.93
CA ASN A 92 11.46 2.75 11.08
C ASN A 92 11.62 4.12 11.77
N PHE A 93 10.69 4.49 12.66
CA PHE A 93 10.64 5.82 13.29
C PHE A 93 10.98 5.82 14.80
N GLY A 94 11.07 4.65 15.44
CA GLY A 94 11.47 4.51 16.84
C GLY A 94 10.47 5.10 17.85
N ILE A 95 10.98 5.56 19.00
CA ILE A 95 10.21 6.15 20.13
C ILE A 95 9.62 7.53 19.77
N ASN A 96 10.01 8.14 18.64
CA ASN A 96 9.41 9.37 18.12
C ASN A 96 8.00 9.16 17.50
N TYR A 97 7.33 8.05 17.84
CA TYR A 97 5.97 7.71 17.41
C TYR A 97 4.90 8.66 17.97
N ASP A 98 5.21 9.36 19.05
CA ASP A 98 4.29 10.27 19.76
C ASP A 98 4.13 11.64 19.08
N ILE A 99 4.62 11.82 17.85
CA ILE A 99 4.28 13.00 17.05
C ILE A 99 3.06 12.66 16.18
N PRO A 100 1.84 13.10 16.54
CA PRO A 100 0.59 12.72 15.87
C PRO A 100 0.39 13.30 14.46
N MET A 101 1.44 13.76 13.79
CA MET A 101 1.39 14.34 12.45
C MET A 101 2.39 13.59 11.59
N GLY A 102 1.96 12.58 10.84
CA GLY A 102 1.53 12.83 9.47
C GLY A 102 2.74 12.74 8.53
N MET A 103 2.71 11.79 7.60
CA MET A 103 3.66 11.57 6.50
C MET A 103 3.98 12.78 5.59
N ILE A 104 3.53 13.97 5.98
CA ILE A 104 3.47 15.23 5.25
C ILE A 104 4.24 16.33 5.99
N GLU A 105 4.60 16.18 7.28
CA GLU A 105 5.44 17.19 7.93
C GLU A 105 6.88 17.12 7.42
N GLU A 106 7.42 18.29 7.08
CA GLU A 106 8.75 18.48 6.48
C GLU A 106 9.91 18.05 7.39
N THR A 107 9.61 17.71 8.64
CA THR A 107 10.54 17.36 9.71
C THR A 107 10.90 15.87 9.75
N THR A 108 10.14 15.01 9.06
CA THR A 108 10.46 13.57 9.02
C THR A 108 11.68 13.32 8.12
N PRO A 109 12.73 12.64 8.59
CA PRO A 109 13.89 12.30 7.77
C PRO A 109 13.46 11.51 6.53
N GLN A 110 13.81 12.03 5.35
CA GLN A 110 13.45 11.42 4.06
C GLN A 110 13.84 9.94 3.96
N ASN A 111 14.95 9.57 4.59
CA ASN A 111 15.47 8.19 4.62
C ASN A 111 14.52 7.23 5.36
N GLN A 112 13.93 7.64 6.49
CA GLN A 112 13.01 6.79 7.25
C GLN A 112 11.69 6.58 6.50
N ARG A 113 11.19 7.63 5.85
CA ARG A 113 10.00 7.55 4.98
C ARG A 113 10.24 6.61 3.80
N PHE A 114 11.40 6.70 3.16
CA PHE A 114 11.79 5.81 2.06
C PHE A 114 11.74 4.34 2.50
N LEU A 115 12.40 4.01 3.63
CA LEU A 115 12.46 2.65 4.15
C LEU A 115 11.08 2.12 4.56
N TYR A 116 10.25 2.94 5.19
CA TYR A 116 8.87 2.57 5.52
C TYR A 116 8.05 2.18 4.29
N ILE A 117 8.07 3.02 3.24
CA ILE A 117 7.33 2.77 2.00
C ILE A 117 7.85 1.48 1.35
N LEU A 118 9.18 1.34 1.28
CA LEU A 118 9.82 0.15 0.71
C LEU A 118 9.43 -1.12 1.46
N MET A 119 9.43 -1.12 2.80
CA MET A 119 9.05 -2.29 3.61
C MET A 119 7.59 -2.70 3.37
N ILE A 120 6.64 -1.75 3.36
CA ILE A 120 5.23 -2.06 3.08
C ILE A 120 5.08 -2.71 1.70
N ILE A 121 5.69 -2.11 0.68
CA ILE A 121 5.54 -2.59 -0.69
C ILE A 121 6.18 -3.97 -0.86
N LEU A 122 7.39 -4.18 -0.31
CA LEU A 122 8.08 -5.47 -0.41
C LEU A 122 7.34 -6.58 0.33
N ILE A 123 6.95 -6.37 1.59
CA ILE A 123 6.21 -7.38 2.37
C ILE A 123 4.89 -7.71 1.66
N HIS A 124 4.20 -6.70 1.14
CA HIS A 124 2.95 -6.89 0.44
C HIS A 124 3.09 -7.77 -0.80
N HIS A 125 4.01 -7.41 -1.72
CA HIS A 125 4.18 -8.15 -2.97
C HIS A 125 4.74 -9.55 -2.74
N LEU A 126 5.61 -9.71 -1.74
CA LEU A 126 6.12 -11.02 -1.37
C LEU A 126 4.96 -11.95 -0.97
N LEU A 127 4.10 -11.49 -0.05
CA LEU A 127 2.91 -12.26 0.35
C LEU A 127 1.95 -12.48 -0.81
N LEU A 128 1.71 -11.46 -1.62
CA LEU A 128 0.82 -11.54 -2.78
C LEU A 128 1.25 -12.68 -3.71
N TYR A 129 2.52 -12.71 -4.12
CA TYR A 129 3.02 -13.73 -5.06
C TYR A 129 3.22 -15.10 -4.41
N ILE A 130 3.53 -15.17 -3.11
CA ILE A 130 3.48 -16.44 -2.37
C ILE A 130 2.09 -17.08 -2.48
N ILE A 131 1.01 -16.30 -2.31
CA ILE A 131 -0.36 -16.81 -2.40
C ILE A 131 -0.78 -17.09 -3.85
N ILE A 132 -0.38 -16.25 -4.81
CA ILE A 132 -0.73 -16.46 -6.23
C ILE A 132 -0.15 -17.77 -6.77
N TYR A 133 1.13 -18.05 -6.49
CA TYR A 133 1.80 -19.22 -7.05
C TYR A 133 1.72 -20.46 -6.16
N PHE A 134 1.70 -20.26 -4.83
CA PHE A 134 1.59 -21.30 -3.79
C PHE A 134 2.33 -22.62 -4.10
N SER A 135 3.58 -22.52 -4.57
CA SER A 135 4.39 -23.66 -4.98
C SER A 135 5.88 -23.40 -4.73
N PHE A 136 6.59 -24.43 -4.25
CA PHE A 136 8.04 -24.38 -4.03
C PHE A 136 8.83 -24.32 -5.34
N ASP A 137 8.32 -24.89 -6.43
CA ASP A 137 8.96 -24.82 -7.74
C ASP A 137 8.94 -23.41 -8.32
N SER A 138 8.03 -22.56 -7.81
CA SER A 138 7.83 -21.18 -8.27
C SER A 138 8.63 -20.15 -7.47
N VAL A 139 9.53 -20.54 -6.56
CA VAL A 139 10.27 -19.59 -5.70
C VAL A 139 11.00 -18.52 -6.50
N LEU A 140 11.67 -18.89 -7.60
CA LEU A 140 12.38 -17.92 -8.43
C LEU A 140 11.41 -16.93 -9.11
N ILE A 141 10.25 -17.41 -9.55
CA ILE A 141 9.20 -16.58 -10.17
C ILE A 141 8.59 -15.63 -9.14
N ILE A 142 8.33 -16.12 -7.93
CA ILE A 142 7.83 -15.32 -6.80
C ILE A 142 8.80 -14.18 -6.50
N LEU A 143 10.10 -14.46 -6.36
CA LEU A 143 11.10 -13.44 -6.08
C LEU A 143 11.23 -12.44 -7.23
N LYS A 144 11.27 -12.92 -8.47
CA LYS A 144 11.33 -12.06 -9.67
C LYS A 144 10.14 -11.10 -9.70
N ASN A 145 8.92 -11.61 -9.62
CA ASN A 145 7.72 -10.79 -9.69
C ASN A 145 7.60 -9.85 -8.49
N THR A 146 8.01 -10.31 -7.30
CA THR A 146 8.06 -9.46 -6.11
C THR A 146 8.98 -8.27 -6.32
N LEU A 147 10.23 -8.48 -6.77
CA LEU A 147 11.20 -7.41 -6.95
C LEU A 147 10.80 -6.42 -8.06
N PHE A 148 10.37 -6.93 -9.21
CA PHE A 148 10.02 -6.05 -10.33
C PHE A 148 8.72 -5.28 -10.04
N THR A 149 7.66 -5.93 -9.59
CA THR A 149 6.39 -5.25 -9.31
C THR A 149 6.50 -4.30 -8.11
N SER A 150 7.28 -4.65 -7.08
CA SER A 150 7.54 -3.73 -5.97
C SER A 150 8.31 -2.49 -6.41
N PHE A 151 9.30 -2.62 -7.30
CA PHE A 151 10.05 -1.49 -7.84
C PHE A 151 9.16 -0.48 -8.57
N PHE A 152 8.31 -0.95 -9.50
CA PHE A 152 7.39 -0.05 -10.21
C PHE A 152 6.30 0.51 -9.31
N THR A 153 5.79 -0.28 -8.37
CA THR A 153 4.83 0.22 -7.37
C THR A 153 5.46 1.29 -6.49
N PHE A 154 6.71 1.12 -6.08
CA PHE A 154 7.45 2.11 -5.30
C PHE A 154 7.56 3.44 -6.04
N ILE A 155 7.97 3.42 -7.31
CA ILE A 155 8.05 4.62 -8.15
C ILE A 155 6.68 5.31 -8.23
N MET A 156 5.62 4.57 -8.55
CA MET A 156 4.26 5.12 -8.69
C MET A 156 3.74 5.73 -7.38
N VAL A 157 3.95 5.05 -6.25
CA VAL A 157 3.58 5.56 -4.93
C VAL A 157 4.37 6.83 -4.60
N TYR A 158 5.68 6.84 -4.87
CA TYR A 158 6.54 7.99 -4.55
C TYR A 158 6.18 9.23 -5.36
N ILE A 159 5.92 9.07 -6.67
CA ILE A 159 5.43 10.15 -7.55
C ILE A 159 4.09 10.67 -7.04
N SER A 160 3.15 9.76 -6.73
CA SER A 160 1.82 10.13 -6.23
C SER A 160 1.92 10.97 -4.96
N LEU A 161 2.77 10.57 -4.00
CA LEU A 161 2.99 11.34 -2.78
C LEU A 161 3.60 12.72 -3.03
N GLY A 162 4.47 12.86 -4.04
CA GLY A 162 5.03 14.15 -4.45
C GLY A 162 3.96 15.12 -4.98
N LEU A 163 3.02 14.61 -5.77
CA LEU A 163 1.90 15.40 -6.29
C LEU A 163 0.97 15.90 -5.15
N PHE A 164 0.72 15.06 -4.15
CA PHE A 164 -0.09 15.45 -2.99
C PHE A 164 0.56 16.55 -2.14
N LYS A 165 1.89 16.61 -2.05
CA LYS A 165 2.60 17.67 -1.30
C LYS A 165 2.48 19.04 -1.99
N LYS A 166 2.53 19.08 -3.33
CA LYS A 166 2.54 20.34 -4.08
C LYS A 166 1.22 21.13 -3.94
N GLY A 167 0.07 20.45 -3.91
CA GLY A 167 -1.23 21.11 -3.80
C GLY A 167 -1.58 21.72 -2.43
N GLN A 168 -0.69 21.68 -1.44
CA GLN A 168 -0.85 22.37 -0.15
C GLN A 168 0.02 23.63 -0.02
N ASN A 169 0.94 23.85 -0.97
CA ASN A 169 1.90 24.95 -0.95
C ASN A 169 1.54 26.09 -1.94
N ASP A 170 0.38 26.00 -2.60
CA ASP A 170 -0.23 27.03 -3.44
C ASP A 170 -1.51 27.55 -2.78
#